data_AF-A0A9W4UXZ3-F1
#
_entry.id   AF-A0A9W4UXZ3-F1
#
_cell.length_a   1.000
_cell.length_b   1.000
_cell.length_c   1.000
_cell.angle_alpha   90.00
_cell.angle_beta   90.00
_cell.angle_gamma   90.00
#
_symmetry.space_group_name_H-M   'P 1'
#
loop_
_entity.id
_entity.type
_entity.pdbx_description
1 polymer ?
#
loop_
_entity_poly.entity_id
_entity_poly.type
_entity_poly.pdbx_seq_one_letter_code
_entity_poly.pdbx_strand_id
1 'polypeptide(L)'
;MRAAAAACAIALALGALGHAAADPGFFLSEAEEARDRLAPLMADATPGERDIFEEGSRQVEELRAAIDAGDAESAKAAFEAAMGAFAGPSGEEYDARAALVEAMIEKARGLPGGDGAVERAEALAADGRHEEALAELRGAWREGHGGRDAGALLQLAERLRDRLAPGMEGATPGERDIFEEGSRQVEELRAAIDAGDAESAKAAFEAAMGAFKRLAGGLPGGAPDGLPDLGDPAALLERMRTHAERLWAAASRQGVAADLGALDAIFERAEGLISEGRDREALAALDEAKSEIASMRARMSGEISELDLERSLRFAERYVERLDERIPRGAPAPGDEADKAPAESVEAAGEAVEGEQAGTAEADEMAGEAEQTESWTVEDSGAAGAEPDMEPAAEPDAGPDAAPAAEPAAEDPASELRRMLESARADLAEAKRLAGAGDAEGAREKLAEAAAKMRAIKAGLGP
;
A
#
# COMPACT_ATOMS: atom_id res chain seq x y z
N MET A 1 -14.92 -29.20 1.91
CA MET A 1 -14.54 -30.01 0.72
C MET A 1 -14.47 -29.16 -0.54
N ARG A 2 -15.50 -28.39 -0.92
CA ARG A 2 -15.48 -27.51 -2.10
C ARG A 2 -14.37 -26.43 -2.05
N ALA A 3 -14.20 -25.76 -0.91
CA ALA A 3 -13.09 -24.81 -0.68
C ALA A 3 -11.69 -25.47 -0.72
N ALA A 4 -11.57 -26.75 -0.36
CA ALA A 4 -10.29 -27.48 -0.40
C ALA A 4 -9.90 -27.90 -1.83
N ALA A 5 -10.88 -28.13 -2.71
CA ALA A 5 -10.63 -28.39 -4.13
C ALA A 5 -10.19 -27.12 -4.86
N ALA A 6 -10.82 -25.97 -4.56
CA ALA A 6 -10.42 -24.66 -5.09
C ALA A 6 -9.01 -24.25 -4.62
N ALA A 7 -8.70 -24.41 -3.32
CA ALA A 7 -7.36 -24.15 -2.79
C ALA A 7 -6.29 -25.07 -3.42
N CYS A 8 -6.62 -26.30 -3.75
CA CYS A 8 -5.71 -27.24 -4.42
C CYS A 8 -5.46 -26.84 -5.89
N ALA A 9 -6.50 -26.40 -6.62
CA ALA A 9 -6.36 -25.89 -7.98
C ALA A 9 -5.53 -24.59 -8.04
N ILE A 10 -5.72 -23.69 -7.07
CA ILE A 10 -4.95 -22.44 -6.95
C ILE A 10 -3.48 -22.74 -6.59
N ALA A 11 -3.22 -23.69 -5.68
CA ALA A 11 -1.86 -24.09 -5.33
C ALA A 11 -1.10 -24.73 -6.52
N LEU A 12 -1.79 -25.50 -7.36
CA LEU A 12 -1.21 -26.05 -8.60
C LEU A 12 -0.98 -24.96 -9.66
N ALA A 13 -1.91 -24.01 -9.81
CA ALA A 13 -1.77 -22.85 -10.71
C ALA A 13 -0.54 -21.99 -10.37
N LEU A 14 -0.37 -21.67 -9.08
CA LEU A 14 0.70 -20.81 -8.59
C LEU A 14 2.07 -21.50 -8.64
N GLY A 15 2.11 -22.83 -8.46
CA GLY A 15 3.33 -23.63 -8.66
C GLY A 15 3.76 -23.72 -10.13
N ALA A 16 2.79 -23.82 -11.04
CA ALA A 16 3.05 -23.95 -12.48
C ALA A 16 3.53 -22.64 -13.13
N LEU A 17 3.07 -21.47 -12.65
CA LEU A 17 3.47 -20.17 -13.18
C LEU A 17 4.96 -19.85 -12.98
N GLY A 18 5.62 -20.47 -11.99
CA GLY A 18 7.08 -20.40 -11.80
C GLY A 18 7.89 -21.23 -12.81
N HIS A 19 7.25 -22.10 -13.60
CA HIS A 19 7.89 -22.98 -14.61
C HIS A 19 7.45 -22.67 -16.05
N ALA A 20 6.78 -21.54 -16.27
CA ALA A 20 6.11 -21.11 -17.52
C ALA A 20 6.99 -21.06 -18.79
N ALA A 21 8.29 -21.28 -18.70
CA ALA A 21 9.17 -21.31 -19.86
C ALA A 21 9.53 -22.72 -20.36
N ALA A 22 9.24 -23.82 -19.64
CA ALA A 22 9.93 -25.08 -19.88
C ALA A 22 9.13 -26.20 -20.59
N ASP A 23 7.82 -26.34 -20.42
CA ASP A 23 7.06 -27.44 -21.05
C ASP A 23 5.54 -27.18 -21.13
N PRO A 24 4.99 -26.88 -22.32
CA PRO A 24 3.54 -26.74 -22.53
C PRO A 24 2.74 -28.00 -22.14
N GLY A 25 3.33 -29.19 -22.26
CA GLY A 25 2.68 -30.46 -21.90
C GLY A 25 2.39 -30.59 -20.40
N PHE A 26 3.20 -29.97 -19.55
CA PHE A 26 2.98 -29.92 -18.11
C PHE A 26 1.70 -29.14 -17.76
N PHE A 27 1.50 -27.96 -18.38
CA PHE A 27 0.31 -27.12 -18.15
C PHE A 27 -0.99 -27.81 -18.57
N LEU A 28 -0.96 -28.53 -19.69
CA LEU A 28 -2.11 -29.32 -20.13
C LEU A 28 -2.44 -30.43 -19.14
N SER A 29 -1.43 -31.16 -18.65
CA SER A 29 -1.63 -32.21 -17.65
C SER A 29 -2.28 -31.68 -16.38
N GLU A 30 -1.82 -30.53 -15.86
CA GLU A 30 -2.38 -29.90 -14.66
C GLU A 30 -3.82 -29.40 -14.87
N ALA A 31 -4.09 -28.78 -16.02
CA ALA A 31 -5.42 -28.28 -16.34
C ALA A 31 -6.43 -29.43 -16.56
N GLU A 32 -6.00 -30.53 -17.19
CA GLU A 32 -6.79 -31.76 -17.33
C GLU A 32 -7.06 -32.42 -15.97
N GLU A 33 -6.05 -32.49 -15.10
CA GLU A 33 -6.19 -33.05 -13.76
C GLU A 33 -7.15 -32.23 -12.89
N ALA A 34 -7.10 -30.89 -12.98
CA ALA A 34 -8.04 -30.01 -12.31
C ALA A 34 -9.48 -30.23 -12.80
N ARG A 35 -9.68 -30.27 -14.13
CA ARG A 35 -10.98 -30.57 -14.75
C ARG A 35 -11.53 -31.91 -14.28
N ASP A 36 -10.73 -32.96 -14.36
CA ASP A 36 -11.15 -34.33 -14.05
C ASP A 36 -11.47 -34.50 -12.56
N ARG A 37 -10.77 -33.78 -11.67
CA ARG A 37 -11.10 -33.73 -10.23
C ARG A 37 -12.42 -33.02 -9.93
N LEU A 38 -12.73 -31.97 -10.69
CA LEU A 38 -13.95 -31.16 -10.49
C LEU A 38 -15.19 -31.80 -11.12
N ALA A 39 -15.03 -32.54 -12.23
CA ALA A 39 -16.13 -33.19 -12.97
C ALA A 39 -17.12 -34.00 -12.09
N PRO A 40 -16.70 -34.89 -11.17
CA PRO A 40 -17.64 -35.65 -10.33
C PRO A 40 -18.41 -34.77 -9.33
N LEU A 41 -17.94 -33.56 -9.01
CA LEU A 41 -18.62 -32.63 -8.10
C LEU A 41 -19.78 -31.89 -8.79
N MET A 42 -19.83 -31.90 -10.13
CA MET A 42 -20.83 -31.15 -10.91
C MET A 42 -22.22 -31.77 -10.90
N ALA A 43 -22.36 -33.02 -10.46
CA ALA A 43 -23.66 -33.70 -10.34
C ALA A 43 -24.64 -32.95 -9.41
N ASP A 44 -24.11 -32.32 -8.36
CA ASP A 44 -24.86 -31.57 -7.35
C ASP A 44 -24.55 -30.05 -7.39
N ALA A 45 -23.94 -29.58 -8.48
CA ALA A 45 -23.61 -28.16 -8.65
C ALA A 45 -24.84 -27.35 -9.06
N THR A 46 -24.86 -26.08 -8.65
CA THR A 46 -25.80 -25.07 -9.13
C THR A 46 -25.59 -24.78 -10.62
N PRO A 47 -26.56 -24.19 -11.33
CA PRO A 47 -26.39 -23.82 -12.74
C PRO A 47 -25.15 -22.93 -12.98
N GLY A 48 -24.91 -21.92 -12.15
CA GLY A 48 -23.74 -21.05 -12.31
C GLY A 48 -22.40 -21.77 -12.09
N GLU A 49 -22.32 -22.69 -11.12
CA GLU A 49 -21.13 -23.53 -10.93
C GLU A 49 -20.88 -24.44 -12.14
N ARG A 50 -21.94 -24.94 -12.79
CA ARG A 50 -21.80 -25.74 -14.03
C ARG A 50 -21.35 -24.90 -15.21
N ASP A 51 -21.88 -23.70 -15.38
CA ASP A 51 -21.47 -22.78 -16.46
C ASP A 51 -19.97 -22.44 -16.35
N ILE A 52 -19.48 -22.21 -15.13
CA ILE A 52 -18.05 -21.97 -14.85
C ILE A 52 -17.20 -23.21 -15.17
N PHE A 53 -17.66 -24.40 -14.77
CA PHE A 53 -16.95 -25.65 -15.06
C PHE A 53 -16.92 -25.97 -16.56
N GLU A 54 -18.02 -25.73 -17.28
CA GLU A 54 -18.11 -25.90 -18.73
C GLU A 54 -17.16 -24.93 -19.46
N GLU A 55 -17.10 -23.68 -19.02
CA GLU A 55 -16.15 -22.70 -19.54
C GLU A 55 -14.70 -23.10 -19.29
N GLY A 56 -14.34 -23.48 -18.06
CA GLY A 56 -13.00 -23.98 -17.76
C GLY A 56 -12.64 -25.21 -18.58
N SER A 57 -13.59 -26.15 -18.76
CA SER A 57 -13.40 -27.34 -19.59
C SER A 57 -13.17 -27.00 -21.07
N ARG A 58 -13.85 -25.98 -21.60
CA ARG A 58 -13.63 -25.46 -22.95
C ARG A 58 -12.21 -24.91 -23.11
N GLN A 59 -11.74 -24.14 -22.14
CA GLN A 59 -10.39 -23.56 -22.14
C GLN A 59 -9.29 -24.63 -22.09
N VAL A 60 -9.49 -25.75 -21.38
CA VAL A 60 -8.56 -26.91 -21.43
C VAL A 60 -8.44 -27.51 -22.83
N GLU A 61 -9.54 -27.60 -23.57
CA GLU A 61 -9.51 -28.11 -24.94
C GLU A 61 -8.86 -27.10 -25.92
N GLU A 62 -9.06 -25.79 -25.70
CA GLU A 62 -8.35 -24.74 -26.44
C GLU A 62 -6.84 -24.76 -26.17
N LEU A 63 -6.43 -24.99 -24.91
CA LEU A 63 -5.03 -25.20 -24.51
C LEU A 63 -4.42 -26.40 -25.24
N ARG A 64 -5.11 -27.55 -25.26
CA ARG A 64 -4.67 -28.75 -25.96
C ARG A 64 -4.47 -28.48 -27.45
N ALA A 65 -5.44 -27.82 -28.09
CA ALA A 65 -5.37 -27.47 -29.51
C ALA A 65 -4.21 -26.53 -29.83
N ALA A 66 -3.93 -25.55 -28.96
CA ALA A 66 -2.79 -24.65 -29.12
C ALA A 66 -1.44 -25.35 -28.97
N ILE A 67 -1.32 -26.28 -28.02
CA ILE A 67 -0.12 -27.12 -27.86
C ILE A 67 0.11 -28.01 -29.09
N ASP A 68 -0.94 -28.67 -29.58
CA ASP A 68 -0.87 -29.50 -30.79
C ASP A 68 -0.46 -28.68 -32.03
N ALA A 69 -0.84 -27.41 -32.08
CA ALA A 69 -0.46 -26.47 -33.12
C ALA A 69 0.95 -25.87 -32.96
N GLY A 70 1.61 -26.09 -31.80
CA GLY A 70 2.89 -25.45 -31.46
C GLY A 70 2.78 -23.95 -31.21
N ASP A 71 1.60 -23.44 -30.87
CA ASP A 71 1.33 -22.04 -30.58
C ASP A 71 1.43 -21.77 -29.07
N ALA A 72 2.63 -21.40 -28.62
CA ALA A 72 2.92 -21.18 -27.21
C ALA A 72 2.14 -20.00 -26.59
N GLU A 73 1.82 -18.97 -27.37
CA GLU A 73 1.10 -17.79 -26.89
C GLU A 73 -0.38 -18.11 -26.67
N SER A 74 -1.00 -18.78 -27.65
CA SER A 74 -2.37 -19.28 -27.50
C SER A 74 -2.48 -20.32 -26.39
N ALA A 75 -1.47 -21.18 -26.21
CA ALA A 75 -1.45 -22.16 -25.13
C ALA A 75 -1.40 -21.46 -23.76
N LYS A 76 -0.53 -20.46 -23.58
CA LYS A 76 -0.48 -19.70 -22.33
C LYS A 76 -1.81 -18.99 -22.03
N ALA A 77 -2.39 -18.32 -23.02
CA ALA A 77 -3.66 -17.61 -22.85
C ALA A 77 -4.81 -18.56 -22.46
N ALA A 78 -4.90 -19.72 -23.13
CA ALA A 78 -5.90 -20.73 -22.81
C ALA A 78 -5.68 -21.37 -21.43
N PHE A 79 -4.43 -21.56 -20.99
CA PHE A 79 -4.13 -22.01 -19.64
C PHE A 79 -4.55 -21.00 -18.57
N GLU A 80 -4.19 -19.72 -18.74
CA GLU A 80 -4.59 -18.65 -17.80
C GLU A 80 -6.12 -18.51 -17.73
N ALA A 81 -6.81 -18.62 -18.88
CA ALA A 81 -8.27 -18.62 -18.94
C ALA A 81 -8.89 -19.85 -18.26
N ALA A 82 -8.31 -21.05 -18.46
CA ALA A 82 -8.77 -22.28 -17.80
C ALA A 82 -8.62 -22.19 -16.28
N MET A 83 -7.47 -21.72 -15.79
CA MET A 83 -7.23 -21.56 -14.35
C MET A 83 -8.07 -20.44 -13.76
N GLY A 84 -8.29 -19.33 -14.47
CA GLY A 84 -9.21 -18.27 -14.06
C GLY A 84 -10.66 -18.74 -13.98
N ALA A 85 -11.11 -19.55 -14.94
CA ALA A 85 -12.44 -20.15 -14.92
C ALA A 85 -12.58 -21.15 -13.77
N PHE A 86 -11.63 -22.07 -13.58
CA PHE A 86 -11.68 -23.03 -12.47
C PHE A 86 -11.47 -22.41 -11.08
N ALA A 87 -10.78 -21.27 -11.00
CA ALA A 87 -10.70 -20.46 -9.78
C ALA A 87 -11.99 -19.67 -9.50
N GLY A 88 -12.82 -19.44 -10.53
CA GLY A 88 -13.94 -18.50 -10.53
C GLY A 88 -13.48 -17.04 -10.35
N PRO A 89 -14.38 -16.03 -10.42
CA PRO A 89 -14.17 -14.82 -9.62
C PRO A 89 -14.08 -15.34 -8.19
N SER A 90 -12.91 -15.21 -7.55
CA SER A 90 -12.56 -16.03 -6.38
C SER A 90 -13.79 -16.28 -5.49
N GLY A 91 -14.13 -17.55 -5.23
CA GLY A 91 -15.30 -17.87 -4.40
C GLY A 91 -15.25 -17.11 -3.07
N GLU A 92 -14.04 -16.80 -2.60
CA GLU A 92 -13.81 -15.89 -1.47
C GLU A 92 -14.21 -14.43 -1.73
N GLU A 93 -13.99 -13.81 -2.89
CA GLU A 93 -14.49 -12.45 -3.13
C GLU A 93 -15.99 -12.38 -3.34
N TYR A 94 -16.61 -13.37 -3.99
CA TYR A 94 -18.07 -13.35 -4.16
C TYR A 94 -18.78 -13.68 -2.85
N ASP A 95 -18.30 -14.70 -2.11
CA ASP A 95 -18.82 -15.03 -0.78
C ASP A 95 -18.46 -13.96 0.25
N ALA A 96 -17.28 -13.33 0.19
CA ALA A 96 -16.94 -12.22 1.09
C ALA A 96 -17.73 -10.96 0.75
N ARG A 97 -18.02 -10.67 -0.53
CA ARG A 97 -18.88 -9.52 -0.88
C ARG A 97 -20.33 -9.78 -0.48
N ALA A 98 -20.85 -10.98 -0.72
CA ALA A 98 -22.19 -11.36 -0.26
C ALA A 98 -22.27 -11.37 1.28
N ALA A 99 -21.29 -11.95 1.97
CA ALA A 99 -21.22 -11.94 3.43
C ALA A 99 -21.00 -10.53 4.01
N LEU A 100 -20.24 -9.68 3.32
CA LEU A 100 -20.06 -8.28 3.70
C LEU A 100 -21.36 -7.50 3.54
N VAL A 101 -22.11 -7.72 2.44
CA VAL A 101 -23.44 -7.14 2.23
C VAL A 101 -24.41 -7.60 3.31
N GLU A 102 -24.48 -8.90 3.62
CA GLU A 102 -25.32 -9.44 4.69
C GLU A 102 -24.94 -8.87 6.07
N ALA A 103 -23.64 -8.81 6.38
CA ALA A 103 -23.15 -8.23 7.63
C ALA A 103 -23.41 -6.72 7.73
N MET A 104 -23.34 -5.99 6.62
CA MET A 104 -23.66 -4.56 6.56
C MET A 104 -25.17 -4.32 6.67
N ILE A 105 -26.00 -5.17 6.07
CA ILE A 105 -27.46 -5.16 6.24
C ILE A 105 -27.83 -5.37 7.71
N GLU A 106 -27.24 -6.37 8.36
CA GLU A 106 -27.48 -6.64 9.78
C GLU A 106 -27.09 -5.44 10.66
N LYS A 107 -25.94 -4.80 10.40
CA LYS A 107 -25.49 -3.59 11.11
C LYS A 107 -26.34 -2.35 10.81
N ALA A 108 -26.93 -2.25 9.62
CA ALA A 108 -27.73 -1.12 9.18
C ALA A 108 -29.17 -1.18 9.71
N ARG A 109 -29.73 -2.36 9.98
CA ARG A 109 -31.05 -2.54 10.64
C ARG A 109 -31.13 -1.93 12.05
N GLY A 110 -29.99 -1.64 12.68
CA GLY A 110 -29.91 -0.94 13.96
C GLY A 110 -29.64 0.57 13.87
N LEU A 111 -29.60 1.16 12.67
CA LEU A 111 -29.37 2.60 12.49
C LEU A 111 -30.69 3.37 12.41
N PRO A 112 -30.80 4.55 13.06
CA PRO A 112 -31.93 5.45 12.85
C PRO A 112 -32.00 5.86 11.38
N GLY A 113 -33.11 5.57 10.70
CA GLY A 113 -33.29 5.85 9.27
C GLY A 113 -32.70 4.80 8.31
N GLY A 114 -32.14 3.70 8.84
CA GLY A 114 -31.52 2.64 8.03
C GLY A 114 -32.50 1.76 7.25
N ASP A 115 -33.76 1.69 7.66
CA ASP A 115 -34.75 0.73 7.12
C ASP A 115 -34.93 0.84 5.60
N GLY A 116 -35.02 2.07 5.08
CA GLY A 116 -35.20 2.29 3.64
C GLY A 116 -33.97 1.94 2.80
N ALA A 117 -32.76 2.09 3.37
CA ALA A 117 -31.52 1.72 2.69
C ALA A 117 -31.28 0.21 2.76
N VAL A 118 -31.64 -0.44 3.87
CA VAL A 118 -31.62 -1.90 4.03
C VAL A 118 -32.54 -2.55 2.99
N GLU A 119 -33.77 -2.07 2.84
CA GLU A 119 -34.73 -2.65 1.89
C GLU A 119 -34.23 -2.55 0.44
N ARG A 120 -33.60 -1.43 0.05
CA ARG A 120 -33.00 -1.28 -1.29
C ARG A 120 -31.75 -2.14 -1.47
N ALA A 121 -30.90 -2.23 -0.46
CA ALA A 121 -29.69 -3.06 -0.51
C ALA A 121 -30.02 -4.55 -0.58
N GLU A 122 -31.04 -5.02 0.13
CA GLU A 122 -31.55 -6.40 0.05
C GLU A 122 -32.06 -6.73 -1.36
N ALA A 123 -32.83 -5.82 -1.97
CA ALA A 123 -33.30 -5.97 -3.35
C ALA A 123 -32.13 -6.05 -4.35
N LEU A 124 -31.12 -5.18 -4.22
CA LEU A 124 -29.93 -5.19 -5.07
C LEU A 124 -29.09 -6.47 -4.89
N ALA A 125 -28.94 -6.95 -3.66
CA ALA A 125 -28.21 -8.17 -3.35
C ALA A 125 -28.90 -9.43 -3.90
N ALA A 126 -30.23 -9.49 -3.84
CA ALA A 126 -31.03 -10.57 -4.42
C ALA A 126 -30.86 -10.67 -5.94
N ASP A 127 -30.60 -9.55 -6.62
CA ASP A 127 -30.30 -9.47 -8.05
C ASP A 127 -28.80 -9.69 -8.37
N GLY A 128 -27.96 -10.02 -7.38
CA GLY A 128 -26.52 -10.22 -7.54
C GLY A 128 -25.71 -8.93 -7.70
N ARG A 129 -26.31 -7.75 -7.46
CA ARG A 129 -25.69 -6.42 -7.61
C ARG A 129 -25.03 -5.94 -6.31
N HIS A 130 -24.09 -6.75 -5.80
CA HIS A 130 -23.49 -6.57 -4.48
C HIS A 130 -22.73 -5.24 -4.30
N GLU A 131 -22.08 -4.71 -5.33
CA GLU A 131 -21.40 -3.39 -5.27
C GLU A 131 -22.38 -2.23 -5.06
N GLU A 132 -23.53 -2.28 -5.72
CA GLU A 132 -24.56 -1.25 -5.59
C GLU A 132 -25.28 -1.35 -4.25
N ALA A 133 -25.49 -2.57 -3.76
CA ALA A 133 -25.96 -2.82 -2.39
C ALA A 133 -24.97 -2.24 -1.36
N LEU A 134 -23.65 -2.46 -1.54
CA LEU A 134 -22.62 -1.86 -0.68
C LEU A 134 -22.59 -0.34 -0.78
N ALA A 135 -22.82 0.25 -1.96
CA ALA A 135 -22.86 1.70 -2.13
C ALA A 135 -24.05 2.34 -1.38
N GLU A 136 -25.25 1.74 -1.48
CA GLU A 136 -26.43 2.15 -0.71
C GLU A 136 -26.19 2.02 0.80
N LEU A 137 -25.64 0.87 1.23
CA LEU A 137 -25.32 0.63 2.65
C LEU A 137 -24.26 1.61 3.14
N ARG A 138 -23.18 1.90 2.40
CA ARG A 138 -22.15 2.88 2.76
C ARG A 138 -22.68 4.31 2.77
N GLY A 139 -23.64 4.65 1.92
CA GLY A 139 -24.35 5.94 1.93
C GLY A 139 -25.11 6.11 3.25
N ALA A 140 -25.99 5.15 3.57
CA ALA A 140 -26.73 5.13 4.82
C ALA A 140 -25.83 5.01 6.06
N TRP A 141 -24.71 4.32 5.94
CA TRP A 141 -23.72 4.20 7.00
C TRP A 141 -23.00 5.53 7.24
N ARG A 142 -22.63 6.29 6.21
CA ARG A 142 -22.06 7.65 6.37
C ARG A 142 -23.05 8.63 6.99
N GLU A 143 -24.30 8.60 6.53
CA GLU A 143 -25.37 9.43 7.08
C GLU A 143 -25.72 9.02 8.53
N GLY A 144 -25.61 7.74 8.87
CA GLY A 144 -25.87 7.22 10.22
C GLY A 144 -24.67 7.20 11.19
N HIS A 145 -23.42 7.23 10.71
CA HIS A 145 -22.20 7.16 11.54
C HIS A 145 -21.64 8.51 11.96
N GLY A 146 -22.10 9.62 11.35
CA GLY A 146 -21.90 10.94 11.94
C GLY A 146 -22.35 11.02 13.42
N GLY A 147 -23.29 10.16 13.84
CA GLY A 147 -23.72 10.04 15.23
C GLY A 147 -23.03 8.96 16.09
N ARG A 148 -22.47 7.88 15.50
CA ARG A 148 -21.83 6.80 16.30
C ARG A 148 -20.43 7.18 16.79
N ASP A 149 -19.65 7.89 15.98
CA ASP A 149 -18.37 8.43 16.43
C ASP A 149 -18.59 9.50 17.49
N ALA A 150 -19.58 10.37 17.28
CA ALA A 150 -19.88 11.44 18.23
C ALA A 150 -20.35 10.91 19.60
N GLY A 151 -21.15 9.84 19.64
CA GLY A 151 -21.53 9.17 20.88
C GLY A 151 -20.35 8.54 21.64
N ALA A 152 -19.37 7.96 20.93
CA ALA A 152 -18.15 7.44 21.54
C ALA A 152 -17.23 8.57 22.07
N LEU A 153 -17.13 9.67 21.32
CA LEU A 153 -16.41 10.88 21.71
C LEU A 153 -17.03 11.53 22.96
N LEU A 154 -18.36 11.59 23.04
CA LEU A 154 -19.07 12.07 24.22
C LEU A 154 -18.78 11.19 25.44
N GLN A 155 -18.89 9.87 25.32
CA GLN A 155 -18.57 8.96 26.43
C GLN A 155 -17.13 9.11 26.91
N LEU A 156 -16.18 9.34 25.99
CA LEU A 156 -14.79 9.57 26.36
C LEU A 156 -14.63 10.88 27.13
N ALA A 157 -15.23 11.96 26.64
CA ALA A 157 -15.13 13.28 27.25
C ALA A 157 -15.84 13.34 28.63
N GLU A 158 -16.99 12.69 28.76
CA GLU A 158 -17.71 12.51 30.04
C GLU A 158 -16.87 11.70 31.04
N ARG A 159 -16.31 10.56 30.63
CA ARG A 159 -15.42 9.78 31.51
C ARG A 159 -14.24 10.60 31.97
N LEU A 160 -13.60 11.37 31.10
CA LEU A 160 -12.46 12.19 31.46
C LEU A 160 -12.85 13.29 32.45
N ARG A 161 -13.97 13.98 32.22
CA ARG A 161 -14.54 14.98 33.14
C ARG A 161 -14.81 14.38 34.52
N ASP A 162 -15.56 13.27 34.56
CA ASP A 162 -15.97 12.63 35.81
C ASP A 162 -14.77 12.09 36.60
N ARG A 163 -13.69 11.73 35.89
CA ARG A 163 -12.44 11.24 36.46
C ARG A 163 -11.55 12.38 37.00
N LEU A 164 -11.61 13.56 36.39
CA LEU A 164 -10.94 14.78 36.87
C LEU A 164 -11.68 15.43 38.05
N ALA A 165 -13.01 15.29 38.12
CA ALA A 165 -13.85 15.96 39.12
C ALA A 165 -13.41 15.77 40.58
N PRO A 166 -13.03 14.56 41.06
CA PRO A 166 -12.57 14.38 42.44
C PRO A 166 -11.30 15.17 42.77
N GLY A 167 -10.42 15.40 41.79
CA GLY A 167 -9.19 16.19 41.97
C GLY A 167 -9.42 17.69 42.15
N MET A 168 -10.64 18.17 41.89
CA MET A 168 -10.96 19.60 41.88
C MET A 168 -11.23 20.19 43.26
N GLU A 169 -11.41 19.37 44.30
CA GLU A 169 -11.68 19.82 45.67
C GLU A 169 -10.48 20.58 46.29
N GLY A 170 -9.25 20.25 45.86
CA GLY A 170 -8.01 20.92 46.29
C GLY A 170 -7.40 21.88 45.25
N ALA A 171 -8.04 22.04 44.09
CA ALA A 171 -7.47 22.76 42.96
C ALA A 171 -7.47 24.29 43.15
N THR A 172 -6.47 24.93 42.54
CA THR A 172 -6.38 26.39 42.45
C THR A 172 -7.57 26.97 41.66
N PRO A 173 -7.90 28.27 41.83
CA PRO A 173 -8.95 28.90 41.05
C PRO A 173 -8.77 28.74 39.54
N GLY A 174 -7.55 28.90 39.02
CA GLY A 174 -7.27 28.77 37.59
C GLY A 174 -7.46 27.35 37.06
N GLU A 175 -7.11 26.32 37.84
CA GLU A 175 -7.40 24.93 37.49
C GLU A 175 -8.91 24.64 37.48
N ARG A 176 -9.65 25.23 38.43
CA ARG A 176 -11.12 25.15 38.46
C ARG A 176 -11.76 25.79 37.23
N ASP A 177 -11.30 26.97 36.84
CA ASP A 177 -11.79 27.65 35.63
C ASP A 177 -11.58 26.79 34.37
N ILE A 178 -10.41 26.14 34.23
CA ILE A 178 -10.11 25.25 33.09
C ILE A 178 -10.98 23.98 33.13
N PHE A 179 -11.22 23.41 34.31
CA PHE A 179 -12.10 22.25 34.47
C PHE A 179 -13.55 22.58 34.11
N GLU A 180 -14.04 23.75 34.55
CA GLU A 180 -15.38 24.25 34.20
C GLU A 180 -15.51 24.52 32.71
N GLU A 181 -14.47 25.10 32.08
CA GLU A 181 -14.40 25.28 30.63
C GLU A 181 -14.55 23.94 29.88
N GLY A 182 -13.74 22.94 30.23
CA GLY A 182 -13.82 21.61 29.63
C GLY A 182 -15.18 20.95 29.87
N SER A 183 -15.73 21.06 31.09
CA SER A 183 -17.05 20.51 31.42
C SER A 183 -18.17 21.15 30.62
N ARG A 184 -18.11 22.46 30.37
CA ARG A 184 -19.08 23.16 29.51
C ARG A 184 -19.00 22.65 28.06
N GLN A 185 -17.79 22.42 27.55
CA GLN A 185 -17.61 21.87 26.19
C GLN A 185 -18.15 20.43 26.04
N VAL A 186 -18.10 19.61 27.10
CA VAL A 186 -18.78 18.29 27.11
C VAL A 186 -20.29 18.43 26.98
N GLU A 187 -20.90 19.43 27.62
CA GLU A 187 -22.34 19.68 27.50
C GLU A 187 -22.71 20.23 26.12
N GLU A 188 -21.87 21.10 25.54
CA GLU A 188 -22.03 21.57 24.15
C GLU A 188 -21.90 20.42 23.14
N LEU A 189 -20.95 19.50 23.34
CA LEU A 189 -20.80 18.27 22.56
C LEU A 189 -22.08 17.43 22.62
N ARG A 190 -22.64 17.21 23.82
CA ARG A 190 -23.89 16.45 23.98
C ARG A 190 -25.04 17.12 23.21
N ALA A 191 -25.20 18.44 23.35
CA ALA A 191 -26.25 19.19 22.66
C ALA A 191 -26.10 19.13 21.13
N ALA A 192 -24.87 19.21 20.60
CA ALA A 192 -24.60 19.10 19.18
C ALA A 192 -24.92 17.70 18.63
N ILE A 193 -24.61 16.64 19.39
CA ILE A 193 -24.97 15.26 19.06
C ILE A 193 -26.49 15.08 19.01
N ASP A 194 -27.20 15.57 20.02
CA ASP A 194 -28.67 15.49 20.08
C ASP A 194 -29.33 16.26 18.92
N ALA A 195 -28.68 17.31 18.42
CA ALA A 195 -29.11 18.09 17.27
C ALA A 195 -28.69 17.48 15.91
N GLY A 196 -27.86 16.44 15.89
CA GLY A 196 -27.29 15.87 14.67
C GLY A 196 -26.27 16.78 13.96
N ASP A 197 -25.69 17.76 14.68
CA ASP A 197 -24.71 18.70 14.15
C ASP A 197 -23.28 18.17 14.38
N ALA A 198 -22.77 17.45 13.38
CA ALA A 198 -21.46 16.80 13.45
C ALA A 198 -20.27 17.79 13.52
N GLU A 199 -20.36 18.95 12.87
CA GLU A 199 -19.28 19.95 12.92
C GLU A 199 -19.18 20.58 14.30
N SER A 200 -20.30 20.99 14.88
CA SER A 200 -20.34 21.54 16.24
C SER A 200 -19.94 20.49 17.27
N ALA A 201 -20.33 19.22 17.10
CA ALA A 201 -19.93 18.13 17.98
C ALA A 201 -18.40 17.95 17.95
N LYS A 202 -17.79 17.89 16.77
CA LYS A 202 -16.33 17.77 16.64
C LYS A 202 -15.60 18.95 17.31
N ALA A 203 -16.02 20.18 17.05
CA ALA A 203 -15.41 21.37 17.62
C ALA A 203 -15.49 21.38 19.16
N ALA A 204 -16.65 21.05 19.73
CA ALA A 204 -16.85 20.96 21.17
C ALA A 204 -16.01 19.85 21.82
N PHE A 205 -15.88 18.69 21.15
CA PHE A 205 -15.01 17.62 21.63
C PHE A 205 -13.53 18.04 21.67
N GLU A 206 -13.01 18.63 20.60
CA GLU A 206 -11.62 19.09 20.53
C GLU A 206 -11.33 20.15 21.60
N ALA A 207 -12.26 21.09 21.80
CA ALA A 207 -12.17 22.11 22.85
C ALA A 207 -12.19 21.50 24.27
N ALA A 208 -13.07 20.52 24.53
CA ALA A 208 -13.11 19.81 25.81
C ALA A 208 -11.78 19.09 26.09
N MET A 209 -11.24 18.36 25.11
CA MET A 209 -9.97 17.66 25.25
C MET A 209 -8.79 18.63 25.43
N GLY A 210 -8.80 19.76 24.73
CA GLY A 210 -7.82 20.82 24.91
C GLY A 210 -7.81 21.41 26.32
N ALA A 211 -8.99 21.64 26.91
CA ALA A 211 -9.11 22.10 28.30
C ALA A 211 -8.61 21.04 29.29
N PHE A 212 -9.05 19.79 29.17
CA PHE A 212 -8.61 18.72 30.07
C PHE A 212 -7.12 18.40 29.95
N LYS A 213 -6.53 18.54 28.75
CA LYS A 213 -5.07 18.43 28.55
C LYS A 213 -4.31 19.56 29.26
N ARG A 214 -4.80 20.80 29.17
CA ARG A 214 -4.22 21.95 29.91
C ARG A 214 -4.29 21.72 31.43
N LEU A 215 -5.41 21.19 31.91
CA LEU A 215 -5.60 20.86 33.33
C LEU A 215 -4.62 19.77 33.79
N ALA A 216 -4.48 18.70 33.01
CA ALA A 216 -3.53 17.62 33.30
C ALA A 216 -2.06 18.07 33.29
N GLY A 217 -1.73 19.10 32.50
CA GLY A 217 -0.39 19.71 32.47
C GLY A 217 -0.11 20.71 33.59
N GLY A 218 -1.15 21.19 34.30
CA GLY A 218 -1.05 22.24 35.32
C GLY A 218 -1.06 21.76 36.78
N LEU A 219 -1.61 20.56 37.05
CA LEU A 219 -1.77 20.05 38.42
C LEU A 219 -0.42 19.68 39.09
N PRO A 220 -0.10 20.22 40.28
CA PRO A 220 0.99 19.73 41.11
C PRO A 220 0.56 18.41 41.78
N GLY A 221 0.81 17.31 41.07
CA GLY A 221 0.36 15.97 41.44
C GLY A 221 -0.25 15.35 40.19
N GLY A 222 0.30 14.22 39.75
CA GLY A 222 0.01 13.59 38.47
C GLY A 222 -1.48 13.54 38.13
N ALA A 223 -1.77 13.57 36.83
CA ALA A 223 -3.12 13.43 36.27
C ALA A 223 -3.95 12.45 37.12
N PRO A 224 -5.20 12.79 37.50
CA PRO A 224 -6.04 11.87 38.24
C PRO A 224 -6.09 10.59 37.44
N ASP A 225 -5.86 9.45 38.11
CA ASP A 225 -5.97 8.09 37.56
C ASP A 225 -7.04 8.17 36.51
N GLY A 226 -6.70 8.09 35.20
CA GLY A 226 -7.46 8.89 34.22
C GLY A 226 -7.53 8.49 32.76
N LEU A 227 -6.41 8.76 32.12
CA LEU A 227 -6.21 8.63 30.70
C LEU A 227 -5.80 7.18 30.38
N PRO A 228 -5.83 6.75 29.11
CA PRO A 228 -5.10 5.56 28.70
C PRO A 228 -3.69 5.63 29.28
N ASP A 229 -3.42 4.69 30.17
CA ASP A 229 -2.22 4.47 30.98
C ASP A 229 -0.96 5.26 30.58
N LEU A 230 -0.83 6.49 31.11
CA LEU A 230 0.46 7.08 31.48
C LEU A 230 0.88 6.61 32.91
N GLY A 231 0.16 5.63 33.48
CA GLY A 231 -0.16 5.48 34.91
C GLY A 231 0.55 4.36 35.66
N ASP A 232 1.56 3.74 35.08
CA ASP A 232 2.58 3.03 35.85
C ASP A 232 3.90 3.19 35.10
N PRO A 233 4.88 3.92 35.66
CA PRO A 233 6.21 4.04 35.07
C PRO A 233 6.83 2.68 34.73
N ALA A 234 6.54 1.63 35.51
CA ALA A 234 7.03 0.28 35.24
C ALA A 234 6.39 -0.33 34.00
N ALA A 235 5.06 -0.22 33.87
CA ALA A 235 4.35 -0.68 32.68
C ALA A 235 4.78 0.10 31.42
N LEU A 236 5.00 1.41 31.54
CA LEU A 236 5.50 2.22 30.42
C LEU A 236 6.92 1.83 30.02
N LEU A 237 7.84 1.64 30.99
CA LEU A 237 9.20 1.17 30.75
C LEU A 237 9.21 -0.15 29.96
N GLU A 238 8.41 -1.13 30.37
CA GLU A 238 8.34 -2.43 29.70
C GLU A 238 7.78 -2.34 28.27
N ARG A 239 6.77 -1.50 28.04
CA ARG A 239 6.28 -1.22 26.68
C ARG A 239 7.36 -0.60 25.80
N MET A 240 8.13 0.34 26.33
CA MET A 240 9.19 1.02 25.58
C MET A 240 10.37 0.09 25.27
N ARG A 241 10.75 -0.79 26.20
CA ARG A 241 11.73 -1.86 25.95
C ARG A 241 11.29 -2.78 24.81
N THR A 242 10.06 -3.29 24.90
CA THR A 242 9.47 -4.14 23.85
C THR A 242 9.47 -3.43 22.48
N HIS A 243 9.14 -2.14 22.45
CA HIS A 243 9.13 -1.37 21.22
C HIS A 243 10.54 -1.18 20.64
N ALA A 244 11.52 -0.86 21.48
CA ALA A 244 12.91 -0.72 21.08
C ALA A 244 13.50 -2.03 20.55
N GLU A 245 13.20 -3.16 21.19
CA GLU A 245 13.62 -4.50 20.73
C GLU A 245 13.04 -4.85 19.36
N ARG A 246 11.75 -4.55 19.13
CA ARG A 246 11.10 -4.76 17.82
C ARG A 246 11.75 -3.91 16.74
N LEU A 247 12.03 -2.65 17.05
CA LEU A 247 12.69 -1.73 16.13
C LEU A 247 14.10 -2.23 15.78
N TRP A 248 14.87 -2.68 16.77
CA TRP A 248 16.19 -3.26 16.57
C TRP A 248 16.15 -4.56 15.75
N ALA A 249 15.19 -5.44 16.02
CA ALA A 249 15.02 -6.68 15.26
C ALA A 249 14.64 -6.40 13.79
N ALA A 250 13.84 -5.36 13.53
CA ALA A 250 13.53 -4.91 12.17
C ALA A 250 14.78 -4.38 11.45
N ALA A 251 15.57 -3.53 12.10
CA ALA A 251 16.82 -3.00 11.56
C ALA A 251 17.85 -4.09 11.28
N SER A 252 18.02 -5.04 12.21
CA SER A 252 18.94 -6.16 12.08
C SER A 252 18.59 -7.07 10.89
N ARG A 253 17.30 -7.30 10.63
CA ARG A 253 16.85 -8.06 9.45
C ARG A 253 17.23 -7.38 8.14
N GLN A 254 17.37 -6.06 8.14
CA GLN A 254 17.83 -5.28 6.99
C GLN A 254 19.36 -5.09 6.94
N GLY A 255 20.10 -5.66 7.91
CA GLY A 255 21.55 -5.51 8.00
C GLY A 255 22.01 -4.16 8.56
N VAL A 256 21.10 -3.37 9.14
CA VAL A 256 21.41 -2.08 9.77
C VAL A 256 21.84 -2.30 11.22
N ALA A 257 23.05 -1.86 11.55
CA ALA A 257 23.58 -1.95 12.91
C ALA A 257 23.10 -0.76 13.75
N ALA A 258 22.19 -1.00 14.69
CA ALA A 258 21.73 0.02 15.64
C ALA A 258 22.42 -0.12 17.00
N ASP A 259 22.99 0.98 17.50
CA ASP A 259 23.53 1.09 18.87
C ASP A 259 22.41 1.43 19.86
N LEU A 260 22.16 0.53 20.82
CA LEU A 260 21.16 0.69 21.87
C LEU A 260 21.73 1.23 23.18
N GLY A 261 23.04 1.46 23.29
CA GLY A 261 23.69 1.77 24.56
C GLY A 261 23.16 3.03 25.25
N ALA A 262 22.80 4.06 24.48
CA ALA A 262 22.16 5.26 25.02
C ALA A 262 20.77 4.97 25.62
N LEU A 263 20.00 4.11 24.95
CA LEU A 263 18.66 3.74 25.37
C LEU A 263 18.69 2.82 26.60
N ASP A 264 19.62 1.87 26.63
CA ASP A 264 19.85 0.99 27.78
C ASP A 264 20.17 1.81 29.04
N ALA A 265 21.06 2.81 28.92
CA ALA A 265 21.40 3.69 30.04
C ALA A 265 20.18 4.50 30.53
N ILE A 266 19.31 4.95 29.62
CA ILE A 266 18.08 5.66 29.99
C ILE A 266 17.10 4.71 30.69
N PHE A 267 16.94 3.48 30.21
CA PHE A 267 16.07 2.47 30.81
C PHE A 267 16.55 2.02 32.18
N GLU A 268 17.85 1.78 32.37
CA GLU A 268 18.43 1.47 33.68
C GLU A 268 18.19 2.59 34.70
N ARG A 269 18.37 3.85 34.26
CA ARG A 269 18.08 5.02 35.10
C ARG A 269 16.59 5.11 35.45
N ALA A 270 15.69 4.89 34.50
CA ALA A 270 14.25 4.88 34.75
C ALA A 270 13.87 3.79 35.75
N GLU A 271 14.39 2.56 35.59
CA GLU A 271 14.16 1.44 36.50
C GLU A 271 14.65 1.73 37.93
N GLY A 272 15.81 2.38 38.07
CA GLY A 272 16.32 2.84 39.36
C GLY A 272 15.38 3.86 40.03
N LEU A 273 14.90 4.85 39.28
CA LEU A 273 13.97 5.87 39.79
C LEU A 273 12.62 5.27 40.22
N ILE A 274 12.12 4.27 39.48
CA ILE A 274 10.90 3.52 39.83
C ILE A 274 11.09 2.76 41.13
N SER A 275 12.22 2.07 41.28
CA SER A 275 12.56 1.32 42.49
C SER A 275 12.70 2.23 43.72
N GLU A 276 13.08 3.49 43.52
CA GLU A 276 13.16 4.54 44.54
C GLU A 276 11.80 5.23 44.83
N GLY A 277 10.73 4.91 44.09
CA GLY A 277 9.42 5.57 44.19
C GLY A 277 9.41 7.02 43.67
N ARG A 278 10.34 7.36 42.77
CA ARG A 278 10.50 8.69 42.17
C ARG A 278 9.82 8.76 40.80
N ASP A 279 8.53 8.46 40.78
CA ASP A 279 7.73 8.25 39.57
C ASP A 279 7.80 9.43 38.59
N ARG A 280 7.78 10.67 39.09
CA ARG A 280 7.85 11.88 38.26
C ARG A 280 9.18 11.97 37.49
N GLU A 281 10.27 11.58 38.11
CA GLU A 281 11.59 11.60 37.49
C GLU A 281 11.77 10.41 36.55
N ALA A 282 11.20 9.25 36.90
CA ALA A 282 11.14 8.09 36.02
C ALA A 282 10.40 8.43 34.72
N LEU A 283 9.24 9.09 34.79
CA LEU A 283 8.49 9.54 33.62
C LEU A 283 9.30 10.51 32.74
N ALA A 284 10.04 11.45 33.34
CA ALA A 284 10.93 12.34 32.59
C ALA A 284 12.06 11.57 31.87
N ALA A 285 12.63 10.54 32.51
CA ALA A 285 13.60 9.67 31.87
C ALA A 285 12.97 8.86 30.72
N LEU A 286 11.72 8.42 30.84
CA LEU A 286 11.00 7.72 29.77
C LEU A 286 10.65 8.63 28.59
N ASP A 287 10.36 9.92 28.83
CA ASP A 287 10.22 10.90 27.74
C ASP A 287 11.54 11.12 26.98
N GLU A 288 12.68 11.07 27.67
CA GLU A 288 14.01 11.09 27.04
C GLU A 288 14.22 9.84 26.17
N ALA A 289 13.88 8.65 26.67
CA ALA A 289 13.92 7.40 25.88
C ALA A 289 13.05 7.48 24.63
N LYS A 290 11.88 8.12 24.71
CA LYS A 290 10.97 8.26 23.57
C LYS A 290 11.60 9.11 22.47
N SER A 291 12.25 10.21 22.87
CA SER A 291 12.98 11.09 21.96
C SER A 291 14.16 10.35 21.30
N GLU A 292 14.89 9.54 22.07
CA GLU A 292 15.98 8.73 21.52
C GLU A 292 15.49 7.64 20.55
N ILE A 293 14.39 6.95 20.86
CA ILE A 293 13.75 5.98 19.95
C ILE A 293 13.32 6.66 18.64
N ALA A 294 12.75 7.87 18.70
CA ALA A 294 12.37 8.62 17.51
C ALA A 294 13.59 9.00 16.66
N SER A 295 14.67 9.47 17.31
CA SER A 295 15.96 9.76 16.65
C SER A 295 16.56 8.51 15.98
N MET A 296 16.59 7.39 16.70
CA MET A 296 17.00 6.10 16.16
C MET A 296 16.18 5.70 14.94
N ARG A 297 14.84 5.76 15.02
CA ARG A 297 13.95 5.42 13.90
C ARG A 297 14.24 6.27 12.67
N ALA A 298 14.45 7.58 12.85
CA ALA A 298 14.79 8.48 11.74
C ALA A 298 16.13 8.07 11.07
N ARG A 299 17.15 7.77 11.88
CA ARG A 299 18.45 7.29 11.38
C ARG A 299 18.32 5.97 10.61
N MET A 300 17.67 4.98 11.20
CA MET A 300 17.46 3.67 10.57
C MET A 300 16.64 3.78 9.29
N SER A 301 15.60 4.61 9.27
CA SER A 301 14.81 4.85 8.06
C SER A 301 15.65 5.44 6.95
N GLY A 302 16.60 6.32 7.26
CA GLY A 302 17.56 6.86 6.29
C GLY A 302 18.50 5.79 5.73
N GLU A 303 19.10 4.98 6.60
CA GLU A 303 20.03 3.90 6.20
C GLU A 303 19.33 2.79 5.39
N ILE A 304 18.12 2.38 5.79
CA ILE A 304 17.30 1.42 5.04
C ILE A 304 16.98 1.99 3.65
N SER A 305 16.57 3.25 3.61
CA SER A 305 16.28 3.98 2.37
C SER A 305 17.48 4.00 1.40
N GLU A 306 18.70 4.19 1.92
CA GLU A 306 19.94 4.15 1.15
C GLU A 306 20.27 2.74 0.65
N LEU A 307 20.15 1.72 1.51
CA LEU A 307 20.37 0.32 1.14
C LEU A 307 19.40 -0.15 0.05
N ASP A 308 18.12 0.22 0.15
CA ASP A 308 17.11 -0.13 -0.83
C ASP A 308 17.35 0.59 -2.16
N LEU A 309 17.80 1.85 -2.13
CA LEU A 309 18.23 2.56 -3.33
C LEU A 309 19.42 1.86 -3.99
N GLU A 310 20.44 1.45 -3.21
CA GLU A 310 21.61 0.75 -3.73
C GLU A 310 21.24 -0.61 -4.35
N ARG A 311 20.37 -1.38 -3.69
CA ARG A 311 19.83 -2.64 -4.22
C ARG A 311 19.08 -2.41 -5.53
N SER A 312 18.26 -1.37 -5.59
CA SER A 312 17.48 -1.03 -6.78
C SER A 312 18.35 -0.58 -7.95
N LEU A 313 19.41 0.20 -7.69
CA LEU A 313 20.41 0.56 -8.69
C LEU A 313 21.10 -0.69 -9.25
N ARG A 314 21.58 -1.60 -8.39
CA ARG A 314 22.18 -2.88 -8.81
C ARG A 314 21.23 -3.73 -9.65
N PHE A 315 19.95 -3.78 -9.29
CA PHE A 315 18.96 -4.51 -10.05
C PHE A 315 18.74 -3.90 -11.45
N ALA A 316 18.58 -2.56 -11.51
CA ALA A 316 18.40 -1.84 -12.76
C ALA A 316 19.59 -2.04 -13.70
N GLU A 317 20.83 -2.04 -13.19
CA GLU A 317 22.03 -2.32 -13.99
C GLU A 317 21.98 -3.69 -14.67
N ARG A 318 21.72 -4.75 -13.88
CA ARG A 318 21.59 -6.11 -14.43
C ARG A 318 20.44 -6.21 -15.43
N TYR A 319 19.38 -5.43 -15.25
CA TYR A 319 18.26 -5.43 -16.17
C TYR A 319 18.60 -4.72 -17.49
N VAL A 320 19.32 -3.59 -17.45
CA VAL A 320 19.86 -2.93 -18.65
C VAL A 320 20.80 -3.87 -19.41
N GLU A 321 21.69 -4.59 -18.73
CA GLU A 321 22.59 -5.57 -19.36
C GLU A 321 21.81 -6.66 -20.11
N ARG A 322 20.79 -7.24 -19.48
CA ARG A 322 19.92 -8.24 -20.13
C ARG A 322 19.16 -7.67 -21.33
N LEU A 323 18.72 -6.42 -21.29
CA LEU A 323 18.06 -5.78 -22.43
C LEU A 323 19.05 -5.56 -23.59
N ASP A 324 20.29 -5.16 -23.31
CA ASP A 324 21.35 -5.00 -24.32
C ASP A 324 21.64 -6.30 -25.06
N GLU A 325 21.67 -7.43 -24.33
CA GLU A 325 21.87 -8.76 -24.90
C GLU A 325 20.72 -9.19 -25.82
N ARG A 326 19.49 -8.75 -25.52
CA ARG A 326 18.29 -9.08 -26.32
C ARG A 326 18.12 -8.21 -27.57
N ILE A 327 18.61 -6.97 -27.57
CA ILE A 327 18.47 -6.10 -28.74
C ILE A 327 19.38 -6.64 -29.85
N PRO A 328 18.85 -6.95 -31.05
CA PRO A 328 19.66 -7.47 -32.14
C PRO A 328 20.84 -6.56 -32.43
N ARG A 329 22.05 -7.11 -32.43
CA ARG A 329 23.23 -6.47 -33.01
C ARG A 329 23.04 -6.49 -34.53
N GLY A 330 22.26 -5.53 -35.04
CA GLY A 330 21.99 -5.30 -36.47
C GLY A 330 23.18 -5.69 -37.35
N ALA A 331 22.86 -6.29 -38.49
CA ALA A 331 23.81 -6.96 -39.36
C ALA A 331 25.11 -6.14 -39.51
N PRO A 332 26.30 -6.77 -39.42
CA PRO A 332 27.55 -6.09 -39.65
C PRO A 332 27.43 -5.31 -40.95
N ALA A 333 27.90 -4.06 -40.93
CA ALA A 333 27.84 -3.19 -42.10
C ALA A 333 28.33 -3.99 -43.32
N PRO A 334 27.60 -3.98 -44.46
CA PRO A 334 27.97 -4.77 -45.63
C PRO A 334 29.34 -4.29 -46.14
N GLY A 335 30.41 -4.94 -45.70
CA GLY A 335 31.78 -4.50 -45.92
C GLY A 335 32.82 -5.08 -44.96
N ASP A 336 32.44 -5.45 -43.73
CA ASP A 336 33.36 -6.06 -42.76
C ASP A 336 32.95 -7.51 -42.43
N GLU A 337 33.91 -8.41 -42.58
CA GLU A 337 33.91 -9.83 -42.18
C GLU A 337 33.40 -10.87 -43.20
N ALA A 338 34.21 -11.07 -44.25
CA ALA A 338 34.34 -12.34 -44.96
C ALA A 338 35.44 -13.27 -44.36
N ASP A 339 36.05 -12.92 -43.23
CA ASP A 339 37.12 -13.74 -42.65
C ASP A 339 37.20 -13.58 -41.12
N LYS A 340 36.54 -14.53 -40.42
CA LYS A 340 36.87 -15.11 -39.10
C LYS A 340 35.65 -15.30 -38.20
N ALA A 341 34.98 -16.44 -38.36
CA ALA A 341 34.42 -17.16 -37.21
C ALA A 341 35.57 -17.87 -36.48
N PRO A 342 35.48 -18.04 -35.15
CA PRO A 342 34.98 -19.33 -34.70
C PRO A 342 33.89 -19.20 -33.64
N ALA A 343 32.96 -20.15 -33.72
CA ALA A 343 31.97 -20.48 -32.72
C ALA A 343 32.64 -21.07 -31.48
N GLU A 344 32.30 -20.59 -30.28
CA GLU A 344 32.27 -21.41 -29.06
C GLU A 344 31.54 -20.68 -27.90
N SER A 345 30.52 -21.37 -27.38
CA SER A 345 30.01 -21.40 -25.99
C SER A 345 29.60 -20.12 -25.25
N VAL A 346 28.28 -19.90 -25.14
CA VAL A 346 27.65 -19.14 -24.03
C VAL A 346 26.44 -19.94 -23.54
N GLU A 347 26.70 -21.00 -22.77
CA GLU A 347 25.66 -21.84 -22.16
C GLU A 347 26.19 -22.35 -20.80
N ALA A 348 26.37 -21.43 -19.82
CA ALA A 348 26.82 -21.81 -18.46
C ALA A 348 26.60 -20.76 -17.34
N ALA A 349 25.90 -19.64 -17.54
CA ALA A 349 25.89 -18.55 -16.53
C ALA A 349 24.58 -18.38 -15.72
N GLY A 350 23.58 -19.25 -15.90
CA GLY A 350 22.22 -19.00 -15.39
C GLY A 350 21.83 -19.54 -14.01
N GLU A 351 22.63 -20.41 -13.37
CA GLU A 351 22.06 -21.37 -12.39
C GLU A 351 22.34 -21.10 -10.89
N ALA A 352 22.89 -19.96 -10.49
CA ALA A 352 23.43 -19.80 -9.13
C ALA A 352 22.73 -18.80 -8.17
N VAL A 353 21.66 -18.09 -8.54
CA VAL A 353 21.14 -16.99 -7.68
C VAL A 353 19.60 -16.90 -7.64
N GLU A 354 18.90 -18.00 -7.33
CA GLU A 354 17.44 -17.98 -7.09
C GLU A 354 17.04 -18.32 -5.63
N GLY A 355 18.00 -18.39 -4.70
CA GLY A 355 17.72 -18.74 -3.30
C GLY A 355 17.27 -17.61 -2.37
N GLU A 356 17.23 -16.34 -2.80
CA GLU A 356 17.21 -15.20 -1.87
C GLU A 356 16.04 -14.21 -2.09
N GLN A 357 14.90 -14.69 -2.62
CA GLN A 357 13.74 -13.84 -2.96
C GLN A 357 12.46 -14.07 -2.12
N ALA A 358 12.47 -14.90 -1.09
CA ALA A 358 11.26 -15.24 -0.33
C ALA A 358 10.89 -14.29 0.83
N GLY A 359 11.48 -13.08 0.93
CA GLY A 359 11.44 -12.29 2.18
C GLY A 359 10.60 -11.01 2.22
N THR A 360 10.03 -10.50 1.12
CA THR A 360 9.65 -9.06 1.06
C THR A 360 8.17 -8.74 0.85
N ALA A 361 7.27 -9.72 0.74
CA ALA A 361 5.83 -9.43 0.55
C ALA A 361 5.09 -9.02 1.84
N GLU A 362 5.67 -9.23 3.03
CA GLU A 362 5.03 -8.98 4.34
C GLU A 362 5.43 -7.62 4.97
N ALA A 363 6.35 -6.86 4.36
CA ALA A 363 6.89 -5.63 4.95
C ALA A 363 6.08 -4.36 4.66
N ASP A 364 5.32 -4.32 3.56
CA ASP A 364 4.52 -3.15 3.17
C ASP A 364 3.22 -2.99 3.98
N GLU A 365 2.73 -4.05 4.64
CA GLU A 365 1.49 -3.98 5.43
C GLU A 365 1.69 -3.34 6.83
N MET A 366 2.93 -3.28 7.33
CA MET A 366 3.23 -2.76 8.68
C MET A 366 3.65 -1.28 8.71
N ALA A 367 3.81 -0.64 7.54
CA ALA A 367 4.19 0.78 7.43
C ALA A 367 2.98 1.73 7.29
N GLY A 368 1.78 1.21 7.03
CA GLY A 368 0.60 1.99 6.63
C GLY A 368 -0.19 2.73 7.72
N GLU A 369 0.16 2.63 9.00
CA GLU A 369 -0.69 3.15 10.09
C GLU A 369 -0.15 4.40 10.83
N ALA A 370 0.90 5.08 10.34
CA ALA A 370 1.52 6.20 11.09
C ALA A 370 1.58 7.56 10.38
N GLU A 371 1.04 7.73 9.17
CA GLU A 371 1.08 9.00 8.43
C GLU A 371 -0.27 9.74 8.38
N GLN A 372 -0.99 9.80 9.49
CA GLN A 372 -2.08 10.76 9.67
C GLN A 372 -1.87 11.55 10.95
N THR A 373 -0.98 12.53 10.89
CA THR A 373 -1.10 13.84 11.55
C THR A 373 0.17 14.63 11.28
N GLU A 374 0.18 15.48 10.25
CA GLU A 374 0.88 16.76 10.30
C GLU A 374 0.43 17.71 9.18
N SER A 375 -0.40 18.67 9.61
CA SER A 375 -0.56 20.05 9.12
C SER A 375 -0.60 20.35 7.62
N TRP A 376 -1.82 20.61 7.14
CA TRP A 376 -2.09 21.65 6.15
C TRP A 376 -1.86 23.03 6.77
N THR A 377 -1.02 23.86 6.16
CA THR A 377 -1.07 25.32 6.33
C THR A 377 -1.61 25.93 5.04
N VAL A 378 -2.81 26.50 5.16
CA VAL A 378 -3.45 27.39 4.20
C VAL A 378 -2.74 28.75 4.27
N GLU A 379 -2.18 29.21 3.15
CA GLU A 379 -1.95 30.64 2.91
C GLU A 379 -2.82 31.10 1.74
N ASP A 380 -3.87 31.81 2.12
CA ASP A 380 -4.71 32.65 1.28
C ASP A 380 -4.07 34.04 1.20
N SER A 381 -3.79 34.53 -0.01
CA SER A 381 -3.78 35.96 -0.35
C SER A 381 -3.78 36.15 -1.86
N GLY A 382 -4.94 36.51 -2.40
CA GLY A 382 -5.12 36.80 -3.81
C GLY A 382 -4.44 38.08 -4.32
N ALA A 383 -4.33 38.15 -5.64
CA ALA A 383 -4.27 39.41 -6.37
C ALA A 383 -4.92 39.23 -7.75
N ALA A 384 -6.01 39.96 -7.95
CA ALA A 384 -6.66 40.16 -9.23
C ALA A 384 -5.73 40.86 -10.22
N GLY A 385 -5.80 40.50 -11.50
CA GLY A 385 -5.05 41.20 -12.53
C GLY A 385 -5.27 40.70 -13.95
N ALA A 386 -6.32 41.22 -14.59
CA ALA A 386 -6.45 41.50 -16.03
C ALA A 386 -6.20 40.36 -17.05
N GLU A 387 -7.29 39.89 -17.64
CA GLU A 387 -7.30 39.26 -18.97
C GLU A 387 -6.80 40.26 -20.02
N PRO A 388 -5.79 39.92 -20.85
CA PRO A 388 -5.52 40.67 -22.06
C PRO A 388 -6.39 40.15 -23.20
N ASP A 389 -7.08 41.08 -23.86
CA ASP A 389 -7.78 40.90 -25.13
C ASP A 389 -6.88 40.19 -26.17
N MET A 390 -7.32 39.03 -26.62
CA MET A 390 -6.73 38.30 -27.75
C MET A 390 -7.17 38.97 -29.06
N GLU A 391 -6.28 39.79 -29.62
CA GLU A 391 -6.35 40.33 -30.98
C GLU A 391 -6.19 39.20 -32.01
N PRO A 392 -7.06 39.06 -33.03
CA PRO A 392 -6.91 38.04 -34.05
C PRO A 392 -5.81 38.44 -35.05
N ALA A 393 -4.63 37.83 -34.91
CA ALA A 393 -3.54 38.00 -35.85
C ALA A 393 -3.76 37.16 -37.13
N ALA A 394 -3.96 37.88 -38.22
CA ALA A 394 -3.71 37.59 -39.64
C ALA A 394 -3.38 36.15 -40.06
N GLU A 395 -4.22 35.63 -40.95
CA GLU A 395 -3.92 34.51 -41.86
C GLU A 395 -2.62 34.81 -42.65
N PRO A 396 -1.62 33.91 -42.64
CA PRO A 396 -0.50 34.00 -43.55
C PRO A 396 -0.90 33.49 -44.94
N ASP A 397 -0.70 34.38 -45.89
CA ASP A 397 -0.79 34.23 -47.34
C ASP A 397 -0.06 32.98 -47.85
N ALA A 398 -0.73 32.23 -48.73
CA ALA A 398 -0.25 30.98 -49.29
C ALA A 398 0.87 31.22 -50.33
N GLY A 399 2.11 31.02 -49.90
CA GLY A 399 3.27 30.95 -50.81
C GLY A 399 3.28 29.62 -51.60
N PRO A 400 3.63 29.63 -52.90
CA PRO A 400 3.60 28.44 -53.75
C PRO A 400 4.89 27.61 -53.64
N ASP A 401 4.74 26.30 -53.83
CA ASP A 401 5.77 25.31 -54.18
C ASP A 401 6.98 25.18 -53.21
N ALA A 402 6.75 24.57 -52.05
CA ALA A 402 7.78 23.78 -51.39
C ALA A 402 7.73 22.34 -51.93
N ALA A 403 8.78 21.94 -52.64
CA ALA A 403 8.97 20.57 -53.11
C ALA A 403 8.77 19.57 -51.95
N PRO A 404 8.20 18.37 -52.19
CA PRO A 404 7.95 17.39 -51.14
C PRO A 404 9.28 17.06 -50.46
N ALA A 405 9.41 17.46 -49.19
CA ALA A 405 10.50 17.00 -48.34
C ALA A 405 10.48 15.47 -48.39
N ALA A 406 11.58 14.88 -48.85
CA ALA A 406 11.72 13.43 -48.90
C ALA A 406 11.33 12.86 -47.53
N GLU A 407 10.38 11.93 -47.52
CA GLU A 407 9.98 11.23 -46.30
C GLU A 407 11.26 10.70 -45.62
N PRO A 408 11.49 11.02 -44.34
CA PRO A 408 12.63 10.48 -43.63
C PRO A 408 12.52 8.96 -43.72
N ALA A 409 13.55 8.32 -44.26
CA ALA A 409 13.62 6.87 -44.34
C ALA A 409 13.30 6.29 -42.96
N ALA A 410 12.32 5.40 -42.89
CA ALA A 410 11.89 4.79 -41.62
C ALA A 410 13.12 4.27 -40.88
N GLU A 411 13.40 4.84 -39.71
CA GLU A 411 14.52 4.42 -38.88
C GLU A 411 14.35 2.94 -38.50
N ASP A 412 15.45 2.19 -38.55
CA ASP A 412 15.47 0.79 -38.14
C ASP A 412 15.00 0.68 -36.67
N PRO A 413 13.94 -0.08 -36.36
CA PRO A 413 13.40 -0.18 -35.00
C PRO A 413 14.45 -0.66 -33.98
N ALA A 414 15.46 -1.44 -34.40
CA ALA A 414 16.55 -1.81 -33.50
C ALA A 414 17.43 -0.60 -33.11
N SER A 415 17.57 0.39 -34.00
CA SER A 415 18.31 1.63 -33.71
C SER A 415 17.56 2.51 -32.71
N GLU A 416 16.22 2.56 -32.77
CA GLU A 416 15.40 3.26 -31.79
C GLU A 416 15.51 2.62 -30.39
N LEU A 417 15.40 1.29 -30.31
CA LEU A 417 15.55 0.55 -29.05
C LEU A 417 16.93 0.76 -28.41
N ARG A 418 18.00 0.82 -29.21
CA ARG A 418 19.35 1.13 -28.70
C ARG A 418 19.45 2.56 -28.16
N ARG A 419 18.87 3.54 -28.86
CA ARG A 419 18.84 4.93 -28.38
C ARG A 419 18.12 5.03 -27.04
N MET A 420 17.02 4.29 -26.87
CA MET A 420 16.31 4.22 -25.60
C MET A 420 17.15 3.53 -24.51
N LEU A 421 17.88 2.46 -24.84
CA LEU A 421 18.77 1.77 -23.91
C LEU A 421 19.93 2.67 -23.45
N GLU A 422 20.55 3.40 -24.37
CA GLU A 422 21.58 4.41 -24.06
C GLU A 422 21.02 5.52 -23.17
N SER A 423 19.79 5.97 -23.42
CA SER A 423 19.13 6.94 -22.56
C SER A 423 18.85 6.37 -21.15
N ALA A 424 18.40 5.12 -21.04
CA ALA A 424 18.20 4.46 -19.74
C ALA A 424 19.52 4.27 -18.98
N ARG A 425 20.62 3.95 -19.69
CA ARG A 425 21.98 3.91 -19.12
C ARG A 425 22.42 5.26 -18.58
N ALA A 426 22.13 6.34 -19.31
CA ALA A 426 22.45 7.70 -18.90
C ALA A 426 21.70 8.10 -17.62
N ASP A 427 20.39 7.83 -17.55
CA ASP A 427 19.59 8.08 -16.34
C ASP A 427 20.11 7.27 -15.15
N LEU A 428 20.45 6.00 -15.36
CA LEU A 428 20.98 5.13 -14.31
C LEU A 428 22.34 5.59 -13.81
N ALA A 429 23.22 6.08 -14.69
CA ALA A 429 24.49 6.68 -14.32
C ALA A 429 24.28 7.98 -13.51
N GLU A 430 23.30 8.79 -13.88
CA GLU A 430 22.92 9.99 -13.13
C GLU A 430 22.33 9.65 -11.76
N ALA A 431 21.46 8.63 -11.69
CA ALA A 431 20.91 8.14 -10.43
C ALA A 431 22.01 7.71 -9.46
N LYS A 432 23.04 6.99 -9.95
CA LYS A 432 24.23 6.64 -9.16
C LYS A 432 25.01 7.87 -8.70
N ARG A 433 25.17 8.86 -9.57
CA ARG A 433 25.89 10.10 -9.27
C ARG A 433 25.17 10.87 -8.16
N LEU A 434 23.85 10.99 -8.23
CA LEU A 434 23.01 11.64 -7.23
C LEU A 434 23.04 10.89 -5.91
N ALA A 435 22.93 9.55 -5.94
CA ALA A 435 23.05 8.71 -4.76
C ALA A 435 24.42 8.89 -4.06
N GLY A 436 25.52 8.88 -4.82
CA GLY A 436 26.86 9.13 -4.29
C GLY A 436 27.09 10.57 -3.77
N ALA A 437 26.23 11.51 -4.15
CA ALA A 437 26.23 12.88 -3.63
C ALA A 437 25.31 13.07 -2.40
N GLY A 438 24.61 12.02 -1.97
CA GLY A 438 23.62 12.08 -0.88
C GLY A 438 22.25 12.63 -1.29
N ASP A 439 22.00 12.82 -2.59
CA ASP A 439 20.69 13.23 -3.12
C ASP A 439 19.83 11.99 -3.43
N ALA A 440 19.28 11.39 -2.37
CA ALA A 440 18.48 10.17 -2.47
C ALA A 440 17.17 10.38 -3.25
N GLU A 441 16.57 11.56 -3.17
CA GLU A 441 15.33 11.89 -3.88
C GLU A 441 15.58 12.00 -5.39
N GLY A 442 16.56 12.80 -5.80
CA GLY A 442 16.94 12.91 -7.21
C GLY A 442 17.41 11.57 -7.79
N ALA A 443 18.11 10.76 -6.99
CA ALA A 443 18.50 9.42 -7.40
C ALA A 443 17.29 8.51 -7.67
N ARG A 444 16.25 8.56 -6.84
CA ARG A 444 15.01 7.79 -7.04
C ARG A 444 14.24 8.25 -8.26
N GLU A 445 14.15 9.55 -8.48
CA GLU A 445 13.52 10.12 -9.67
C GLU A 445 14.19 9.59 -10.94
N LYS A 446 15.52 9.67 -11.02
CA LYS A 446 16.28 9.17 -12.17
C LYS A 446 16.19 7.66 -12.34
N LEU A 447 16.16 6.91 -11.25
CA LEU A 447 15.92 5.48 -11.29
C LEU A 447 14.51 5.15 -11.84
N ALA A 448 13.48 5.92 -11.48
CA ALA A 448 12.13 5.76 -12.00
C ALA A 448 12.04 6.08 -13.51
N GLU A 449 12.73 7.13 -13.97
CA GLU A 449 12.87 7.46 -15.40
C GLU A 449 13.53 6.31 -16.17
N ALA A 450 14.65 5.79 -15.66
CA ALA A 450 15.33 4.63 -16.24
C ALA A 450 14.39 3.42 -16.31
N ALA A 451 13.64 3.14 -15.24
CA ALA A 451 12.68 2.04 -15.18
C ALA A 451 11.53 2.19 -16.19
N ALA A 452 11.04 3.41 -16.42
CA ALA A 452 10.04 3.67 -17.46
C ALA A 452 10.59 3.37 -18.86
N LYS A 453 11.82 3.82 -19.16
CA LYS A 453 12.49 3.53 -20.45
C LYS A 453 12.74 2.04 -20.65
N MET A 454 13.22 1.34 -19.63
CA MET A 454 13.45 -0.11 -19.68
C MET A 454 12.15 -0.90 -19.91
N ARG A 455 11.01 -0.45 -19.34
CA ARG A 455 9.69 -1.03 -19.62
C ARG A 455 9.27 -0.82 -21.07
N ALA A 456 9.50 0.38 -21.62
CA ALA A 456 9.18 0.68 -23.00
C ALA A 456 10.05 -0.12 -23.99
N ILE A 457 11.35 -0.31 -23.70
CA ILE A 457 12.24 -1.20 -24.47
C ILE A 457 11.71 -2.64 -24.45
N LYS A 458 11.34 -3.15 -23.25
CA LYS A 458 10.76 -4.49 -23.11
C LYS A 458 9.51 -4.66 -23.99
N ALA A 459 8.62 -3.67 -24.01
CA ALA A 459 7.42 -3.70 -24.84
C ALA A 459 7.75 -3.70 -26.35
N GLY A 460 8.76 -2.94 -26.77
CA GLY A 460 9.21 -2.89 -28.17
C GLY A 460 9.94 -4.15 -28.65
N LEU A 461 10.52 -4.94 -27.75
CA LEU A 461 11.14 -6.23 -28.07
C LEU A 461 10.11 -7.33 -28.38
N GLY A 462 8.83 -7.12 -28.07
CA GLY A 462 7.81 -8.16 -28.13
C GLY A 462 7.92 -9.17 -26.98
N PRO A 463 6.98 -10.13 -26.92
CA PRO A 463 6.94 -11.16 -25.88
C PRO A 463 8.25 -11.96 -25.75
#